data_AF-A0A257I379-F1
#
_entry.id   AF-A0A257I379-F1
#
_cell.length_a   1.000
_cell.length_b   1.000
_cell.length_c   1.000
_cell.angle_alpha   90.00
_cell.angle_beta   90.00
_cell.angle_gamma   90.00
#
_symmetry.space_group_name_H-M   'P 1'
#
loop_
_entity.id
_entity.type
_entity.pdbx_description
1 polymer ?
#
loop_
_entity_poly.entity_id
_entity_poly.type
_entity_poly.pdbx_seq_one_letter_code
_entity_poly.pdbx_strand_id
1 'polypeptide(L)' 'MAEVSGTVYQQTENGKIPMERIYIDIYNEQGVLAAKILSEANGYYSYLGLPPGIFKSGQMQFN' A
#
# COMPACT_ATOMS: atom_id res chain seq x y z
N MET A 1 2.23 7.24 -17.27
CA MET A 1 2.66 6.53 -16.04
C MET A 1 1.45 6.43 -15.13
N ALA A 2 1.27 5.30 -14.47
CA ALA A 2 0.18 5.12 -13.51
C ALA A 2 0.64 5.45 -12.09
N GLU A 3 -0.31 5.86 -11.25
CA GLU A 3 -0.13 6.10 -9.83
C GLU A 3 -1.00 5.11 -9.05
N VAL A 4 -0.49 4.65 -7.91
CA VAL A 4 -1.29 3.98 -6.89
C VAL A 4 -1.14 4.74 -5.58
N SER A 5 -2.27 5.04 -4.95
CA SER A 5 -2.29 5.72 -3.66
C SER A 5 -3.36 5.13 -2.75
N GLY A 6 -3.20 5.29 -1.45
CA GLY A 6 -4.18 4.83 -0.48
C GLY A 6 -3.83 5.26 0.94
N THR A 7 -4.60 4.76 1.90
CA THR A 7 -4.37 5.00 3.32
C THR A 7 -4.40 3.68 4.07
N VAL A 8 -3.38 3.42 4.87
CA VAL A 8 -3.31 2.31 5.81
C VAL A 8 -3.84 2.79 7.17
N TYR A 9 -4.82 2.06 7.70
CA TYR A 9 -5.39 2.35 9.01
C TYR A 9 -5.81 1.07 9.72
N GLN A 10 -5.77 1.10 11.04
CA GLN A 10 -6.40 0.11 11.90
C GLN A 10 -7.84 0.55 12.17
N GLN A 11 -8.80 -0.34 11.93
CA GLN A 11 -10.19 -0.13 12.33
C GLN A 11 -10.35 -0.54 13.80
N THR A 12 -10.90 0.37 14.60
CA THR A 12 -11.27 0.15 16.00
C THR A 12 -12.75 0.43 16.19
N GLU A 13 -13.29 0.09 17.36
CA GLU A 13 -14.66 0.46 17.75
C GLU A 13 -14.87 1.98 17.75
N ASN A 14 -13.81 2.75 18.02
CA ASN A 14 -13.83 4.21 18.11
C ASN A 14 -13.47 4.91 16.78
N GLY A 15 -13.29 4.16 15.69
CA GLY A 15 -12.98 4.71 14.37
C GLY A 15 -11.65 4.20 13.78
N LYS A 16 -11.08 4.99 12.88
CA LYS A 16 -9.88 4.62 12.10
C LYS A 16 -8.63 5.30 12.66
N ILE A 17 -7.63 4.50 13.02
CA ILE A 17 -6.32 4.99 13.46
C ILE A 17 -5.35 4.83 12.29
N PRO A 18 -4.75 5.91 11.77
CA PRO A 18 -3.76 5.81 10.69
C PRO A 18 -2.53 5.01 11.16
N MET A 19 -1.99 4.19 10.26
CA MET A 19 -0.80 3.39 10.56
C MET A 19 0.39 3.88 9.75
N GLU A 20 1.41 4.35 10.43
CA GLU A 20 2.68 4.75 9.83
C GLU A 20 3.66 3.59 9.72
N ARG A 21 4.63 3.73 8.80
CA ARG A 21 5.74 2.79 8.62
C ARG A 21 5.29 1.36 8.30
N ILE A 22 4.14 1.20 7.67
CA ILE A 22 3.67 -0.09 7.14
C ILE A 22 4.19 -0.27 5.73
N TYR A 23 4.77 -1.44 5.43
CA TYR A 23 5.20 -1.78 4.08
C TYR A 23 4.00 -2.12 3.19
N ILE A 24 3.93 -1.46 2.03
CA ILE A 24 3.00 -1.78 0.95
C ILE A 24 3.82 -2.32 -0.22
N ASP A 25 3.66 -3.61 -0.47
CA ASP A 25 4.28 -4.31 -1.58
C ASP A 25 3.32 -4.37 -2.76
N ILE A 26 3.78 -3.87 -3.91
CA ILE A 26 2.99 -3.81 -5.14
C ILE A 26 3.54 -4.86 -6.10
N TYR A 27 2.71 -5.82 -6.48
CA TYR A 27 3.08 -6.92 -7.37
C TYR A 27 2.40 -6.75 -8.73
N ASN A 28 3.11 -7.06 -9.82
CA ASN A 28 2.52 -7.15 -11.15
C ASN A 28 1.70 -8.44 -11.33
N GLU A 29 1.07 -8.61 -12.49
CA GLU A 29 0.28 -9.80 -12.84
C GLU A 29 1.01 -11.13 -12.65
N GLN A 30 2.32 -11.14 -12.86
CA GLN A 30 3.17 -12.32 -12.75
C GLN A 30 3.61 -12.59 -11.31
N GLY A 31 3.17 -11.79 -10.33
CA GLY A 31 3.56 -11.91 -8.93
C GLY A 31 4.98 -11.38 -8.63
N VAL A 32 5.58 -10.62 -9.55
CA VAL A 32 6.90 -9.99 -9.34
C VAL A 32 6.71 -8.66 -8.60
N LEU A 33 7.54 -8.44 -7.58
CA LEU A 33 7.55 -7.19 -6.81
C LEU A 33 7.96 -6.03 -7.74
N ALA A 34 7.01 -5.15 -8.02
CA ALA A 34 7.20 -3.98 -8.88
C ALA A 34 7.62 -2.75 -8.07
N ALA A 35 7.15 -2.63 -6.82
CA ALA A 35 7.51 -1.54 -5.92
C ALA A 35 7.26 -1.91 -4.46
N LYS A 36 7.97 -1.23 -3.56
CA LYS A 36 7.81 -1.30 -2.11
C LYS A 36 7.83 0.12 -1.54
N ILE A 37 6.81 0.48 -0.79
CA ILE A 37 6.69 1.81 -0.17
C ILE A 37 6.30 1.69 1.31
N LEU A 38 6.54 2.74 2.08
CA LEU A 38 6.12 2.85 3.47
C LEU A 38 4.98 3.86 3.58
N SER A 39 3.98 3.57 4.41
CA SER A 39 2.98 4.57 4.79
C SER A 39 3.59 5.69 5.63
N GLU A 40 3.11 6.91 5.42
CA GLU A 40 3.49 8.11 6.18
C GLU A 40 2.76 8.17 7.54
N ALA A 41 3.07 9.20 8.33
CA ALA A 41 2.50 9.43 9.67
C ALA A 41 0.97 9.45 9.71
N ASN A 42 0.34 9.91 8.63
CA ASN A 42 -1.12 9.96 8.47
C ASN A 42 -1.70 8.68 7.81
N GLY A 43 -0.88 7.64 7.66
CA GLY A 43 -1.24 6.39 7.00
C GLY A 43 -1.27 6.47 5.47
N TYR A 44 -1.07 7.65 4.88
CA TYR A 44 -1.11 7.82 3.43
C TYR A 44 0.11 7.17 2.76
N TYR A 45 -0.09 6.69 1.54
CA TYR A 45 0.98 6.29 0.65
C TYR A 45 0.63 6.69 -0.78
N SER A 46 1.66 7.02 -1.56
CA SER A 46 1.56 7.17 -3.02
C SER A 46 2.82 6.60 -3.67
N TYR A 47 2.62 5.91 -4.78
CA TYR A 47 3.68 5.47 -5.66
C TYR A 47 3.33 5.82 -7.10
N LEU A 48 4.10 6.77 -7.65
CA LEU A 48 4.04 7.18 -9.04
C LEU A 48 5.14 6.46 -9.83
N GLY A 49 4.79 5.92 -10.99
CA GLY A 49 5.77 5.29 -11.89
C GLY A 49 5.50 3.82 -12.18
N LEU A 50 4.29 3.35 -11.93
CA LEU A 50 3.90 2.03 -12.43
C LEU A 50 3.83 2.06 -13.96
N PRO A 51 4.51 1.12 -14.65
CA PRO A 51 4.28 0.90 -16.07
C PRO A 51 2.83 0.42 -16.28
N PRO A 52 2.25 0.61 -17.48
CA PRO A 52 0.91 0.11 -17.78
C PRO A 52 0.82 -1.41 -17.55
N GLY A 53 -0.21 -1.87 -16.85
CA GLY A 53 -0.44 -3.29 -16.53
C GLY A 53 -1.43 -3.46 -15.36
N ILE A 54 -1.78 -4.70 -15.01
CA ILE A 54 -2.58 -5.01 -13.82
C ILE A 54 -1.65 -5.29 -12.63
N PHE A 55 -2.05 -4.85 -11.45
CA PHE A 55 -1.29 -5.02 -10.21
C PHE A 55 -2.21 -5.51 -9.10
N LYS A 56 -1.64 -6.25 -8.15
CA LYS A 56 -2.33 -6.67 -6.91
C LYS A 56 -1.56 -6.13 -5.71
N SER A 57 -2.30 -5.58 -4.75
CA SER A 57 -1.76 -5.24 -3.42
C SER A 57 -2.02 -6.39 -2.45
N GLY A 58 -0.95 -6.84 -1.78
CA GLY A 58 -1.05 -7.83 -0.71
C GLY A 58 -1.23 -7.13 0.64
N GLN A 59 -2.25 -7.51 1.41
CA GLN A 59 -2.42 -7.02 2.77
C GLN A 59 -1.51 -7.87 3.69
N MET A 60 -0.47 -7.25 4.28
CA MET A 60 0.40 -7.95 5.24
C MET A 60 -0.33 -8.03 6.59
N GLN A 61 -0.90 -9.21 6.90
CA GLN A 61 -1.47 -9.50 8.21
C GLN A 61 -0.32 -9.75 9.20
N PHE A 62 -0.27 -8.96 10.28
CA PHE A 62 0.55 -9.29 11.45
C PHE A 62 -0.20 -10.33 12.28
N ASN A 63 0.49 -11.42 12.63
CA ASN A 63 0.04 -12.49 13.52
C ASN A 63 0.34 -12.13 14.97
#